data_AF-Q028P0-F1
#
_entry.id   AF-Q028P0-F1
#
_cell.length_a   1.000
_cell.length_b   1.000
_cell.length_c   1.000
_cell.angle_alpha   90.00
_cell.angle_beta   90.00
_cell.angle_gamma   90.00
#
_symmetry.space_group_name_H-M   'P 1'
#
loop_
_entity.id
_entity.type
_entity.pdbx_description
1 polymer ?
#
loop_
_entity_poly.entity_id
_entity_poly.type
_entity_poly.pdbx_seq_one_letter_code
_entity_poly.pdbx_strand_id
1 'polypeptide(L)'
;MRVLVSAVVFASVAFPGYAQQFGAAENLGPAIPTPQVIVERMLTAGRVKPGEVVYDLGCGDGRIVIMAAQKFGARAVGVELLPDIARKARERVQTLGLADRVTIIEGSALRVDLRSADVVTMWFLTNSNERMRPNLEKNLHIGARVVSNEFPVHGWKPAEVVHVKIGKMEHTIYVYEMGHTN
;
A
#
# COMPACT_ATOMS: atom_id res chain seq x y z
N MET A 1 -37.95 -36.23 -39.54
CA MET A 1 -38.07 -34.95 -38.80
C MET A 1 -36.73 -34.70 -38.10
N ARG A 2 -35.89 -33.81 -38.64
CA ARG A 2 -34.54 -33.53 -38.13
C ARG A 2 -34.63 -32.41 -37.08
N VAL A 3 -34.24 -32.69 -35.84
CA VAL A 3 -34.17 -31.68 -34.77
C VAL A 3 -32.83 -30.95 -34.92
N LEU A 4 -32.90 -29.66 -35.29
CA LEU A 4 -31.73 -28.78 -35.28
C LEU A 4 -31.37 -28.42 -33.84
N VAL A 5 -30.20 -28.85 -33.38
CA VAL A 5 -29.56 -28.34 -32.17
C VAL A 5 -28.90 -27.01 -32.54
N SER A 6 -29.47 -25.90 -32.07
CA SER A 6 -28.84 -24.58 -32.20
C SER A 6 -27.77 -24.44 -31.14
N ALA A 7 -26.50 -24.49 -31.56
CA ALA A 7 -25.36 -24.20 -30.69
C ALA A 7 -25.34 -22.70 -30.37
N VAL A 8 -25.59 -22.35 -29.12
CA VAL A 8 -25.36 -20.98 -28.61
C VAL A 8 -23.86 -20.80 -28.45
N VAL A 9 -23.25 -20.09 -29.40
CA VAL A 9 -21.86 -19.64 -29.30
C VAL A 9 -21.84 -18.50 -28.28
N PHE A 10 -21.36 -18.77 -27.06
CA PHE A 10 -20.89 -17.72 -26.16
C PHE A 10 -19.63 -17.12 -26.79
N ALA A 11 -19.81 -16.02 -27.53
CA ALA A 11 -18.70 -15.15 -27.87
C ALA A 11 -18.17 -14.54 -26.57
N SER A 12 -17.06 -15.09 -26.06
CA SER A 12 -16.28 -14.45 -25.01
C SER A 12 -15.75 -13.13 -25.57
N VAL A 13 -16.40 -12.03 -25.21
CA VAL A 13 -15.81 -10.71 -25.41
C VAL A 13 -14.68 -10.60 -24.40
N ALA A 14 -13.50 -11.10 -24.79
CA ALA A 14 -12.27 -10.81 -24.08
C ALA A 14 -12.07 -9.30 -24.17
N PHE A 15 -12.35 -8.58 -23.08
CA PHE A 15 -12.07 -7.16 -22.96
C PHE A 15 -10.58 -6.94 -23.21
N PRO A 16 -10.18 -6.29 -24.32
CA PRO A 16 -8.76 -6.12 -24.67
C PRO A 16 -8.02 -5.10 -23.76
N GLY A 17 -8.63 -4.67 -22.65
CA GLY A 17 -8.19 -3.51 -21.87
C GLY A 17 -7.49 -3.81 -20.54
N TYR A 18 -7.47 -5.06 -20.06
CA TYR A 18 -6.92 -5.33 -18.71
C TYR A 18 -5.38 -5.31 -18.67
N ALA A 19 -4.72 -5.49 -19.82
CA ALA A 19 -3.27 -5.73 -19.85
C ALA A 19 -2.40 -4.46 -19.76
N GLN A 20 -2.97 -3.25 -19.73
CA GLN A 20 -2.15 -2.02 -19.69
C GLN A 20 -2.85 -0.81 -19.07
N GLN A 21 -3.50 -1.00 -17.91
CA GLN A 21 -4.11 0.12 -17.20
C GLN A 21 -3.07 1.12 -16.64
N PHE A 22 -1.84 0.67 -16.41
CA PHE A 22 -0.77 1.48 -15.81
C PHE A 22 0.58 1.27 -16.53
N GLY A 23 1.31 2.36 -16.79
CA GLY A 23 2.61 2.34 -17.49
C GLY A 23 3.82 2.44 -16.55
N ALA A 24 5.03 2.47 -17.11
CA ALA A 24 6.29 2.57 -16.35
C ALA A 24 6.34 3.76 -15.38
N ALA A 25 5.64 4.84 -15.70
CA ALA A 25 5.51 5.99 -14.80
C ALA A 25 4.84 5.58 -13.47
N GLU A 26 3.89 4.67 -13.45
CA GLU A 26 3.17 4.30 -12.22
C GLU A 26 4.00 3.43 -11.27
N ASN A 27 5.17 2.94 -11.71
CA ASN A 27 6.09 2.20 -10.86
C ASN A 27 6.90 3.17 -9.96
N LEU A 28 6.81 2.96 -8.65
CA LEU A 28 7.39 3.83 -7.63
C LEU A 28 8.66 3.27 -6.96
N GLY A 29 9.06 2.03 -7.25
CA GLY A 29 10.25 1.45 -6.65
C GLY A 29 10.49 -0.02 -6.98
N PRO A 30 11.64 -0.57 -6.58
CA PRO A 30 11.93 -1.99 -6.76
C PRO A 30 11.05 -2.84 -5.85
N ALA A 31 10.68 -4.04 -6.31
CA ALA A 31 9.89 -5.01 -5.54
C ALA A 31 10.75 -5.76 -4.51
N ILE A 32 11.33 -5.03 -3.57
CA ILE A 32 12.07 -5.60 -2.45
C ILE A 32 11.12 -5.59 -1.24
N PRO A 33 11.11 -6.65 -0.42
CA PRO A 33 10.29 -6.69 0.77
C PRO A 33 10.97 -6.05 2.00
N THR A 34 10.25 -5.18 2.73
CA THR A 34 10.71 -4.61 4.00
C THR A 34 10.86 -5.71 5.07
N PRO A 35 11.99 -5.84 5.78
CA PRO A 35 12.15 -6.84 6.85
C PRO A 35 11.06 -6.73 7.92
N GLN A 36 10.56 -7.86 8.45
CA GLN A 36 9.43 -7.87 9.38
C GLN A 36 9.64 -6.99 10.63
N VAL A 37 10.87 -6.97 11.17
CA VAL A 37 11.22 -6.10 12.29
C VAL A 37 11.12 -4.61 11.94
N ILE A 38 11.43 -4.23 10.69
CA ILE A 38 11.26 -2.85 10.22
C ILE A 38 9.78 -2.53 10.02
N VAL A 39 9.00 -3.47 9.48
CA VAL A 39 7.53 -3.31 9.37
C VAL A 39 6.91 -3.00 10.73
N GLU A 40 7.26 -3.77 11.76
CA GLU A 40 6.77 -3.53 13.11
C GLU A 40 7.19 -2.15 13.63
N ARG A 41 8.45 -1.75 13.40
CA ARG A 41 8.96 -0.44 13.79
C ARG A 41 8.26 0.71 13.06
N MET A 42 7.95 0.55 11.77
CA MET A 42 7.17 1.52 11.01
C MET A 42 5.77 1.71 11.60
N LEU A 43 5.06 0.62 11.85
CA LEU A 43 3.71 0.67 12.44
C LEU A 43 3.72 1.24 13.87
N THR A 44 4.77 0.95 14.64
CA THR A 44 4.98 1.50 15.99
C THR A 44 5.28 3.00 15.93
N ALA A 45 6.18 3.44 15.04
CA ALA A 45 6.54 4.85 14.87
C ALA A 45 5.38 5.67 14.31
N GLY A 46 4.55 5.09 13.44
CA GLY A 46 3.27 5.65 13.01
C GLY A 46 2.20 5.66 14.10
N ARG A 47 2.50 5.13 15.29
CA ARG A 47 1.59 5.05 16.45
C ARG A 47 0.23 4.46 16.07
N VAL A 48 0.22 3.42 15.23
CA VAL A 48 -1.00 2.78 14.75
C VAL A 48 -1.82 2.28 15.94
N LYS A 49 -3.11 2.61 15.97
CA LYS A 49 -4.04 2.22 17.03
C LYS A 49 -5.07 1.22 16.52
N PRO A 50 -5.67 0.40 17.42
CA PRO A 50 -6.80 -0.43 17.06
C PRO A 50 -7.94 0.39 16.45
N GLY A 51 -8.54 -0.12 15.37
CA GLY A 51 -9.65 0.54 14.67
C GLY A 51 -9.25 1.59 13.64
N GLU A 52 -8.01 2.10 13.66
CA GLU A 52 -7.50 2.99 12.60
C GLU A 52 -7.39 2.27 11.26
N VAL A 53 -7.39 3.03 10.17
CA VAL A 53 -7.23 2.52 8.81
C VAL A 53 -5.82 2.80 8.30
N VAL A 54 -5.04 1.73 8.12
CA VAL A 54 -3.68 1.78 7.58
C VAL A 54 -3.71 1.53 6.08
N TYR A 55 -3.13 2.43 5.29
CA TYR A 55 -2.88 2.22 3.87
C TYR A 55 -1.41 1.89 3.64
N ASP A 56 -1.14 0.82 2.89
CA ASP A 56 0.22 0.50 2.44
C ASP A 56 0.31 0.66 0.91
N LEU A 57 1.15 1.59 0.48
CA LEU A 57 1.29 1.95 -0.93
C LEU A 57 2.43 1.17 -1.56
N GLY A 58 2.12 0.33 -2.55
CA GLY A 58 3.05 -0.68 -3.07
C GLY A 58 3.17 -1.87 -2.12
N CYS A 59 2.04 -2.45 -1.72
CA CYS A 59 2.00 -3.37 -0.58
C CYS A 59 2.68 -4.72 -0.79
N GLY A 60 3.05 -5.08 -2.03
CA GLY A 60 3.79 -6.29 -2.33
C GLY A 60 3.08 -7.56 -1.83
N ASP A 61 3.74 -8.33 -0.97
CA ASP A 61 3.19 -9.56 -0.38
C ASP A 61 2.18 -9.31 0.77
N GLY A 62 1.82 -8.05 1.03
CA GLY A 62 0.84 -7.64 2.03
C GLY A 62 1.34 -7.67 3.46
N ARG A 63 2.65 -7.85 3.72
CA ARG A 63 3.19 -8.01 5.08
C ARG A 63 2.83 -6.87 6.04
N ILE A 64 2.79 -5.63 5.56
CA ILE A 64 2.52 -4.46 6.41
C ILE A 64 1.04 -4.45 6.80
N VAL A 65 0.13 -4.58 5.83
CA VAL A 65 -1.31 -4.59 6.09
C VAL A 65 -1.76 -5.80 6.91
N ILE A 66 -1.12 -6.96 6.72
CA ILE A 66 -1.34 -8.16 7.52
C ILE A 66 -0.90 -7.91 8.97
N MET A 67 0.30 -7.36 9.18
CA MET A 67 0.80 -7.07 10.53
C MET A 67 -0.04 -5.99 11.23
N ALA A 68 -0.43 -4.94 10.52
CA ALA A 68 -1.30 -3.89 11.04
C ALA A 68 -2.61 -4.47 11.58
N ALA A 69 -3.24 -5.39 10.83
CA ALA A 69 -4.44 -6.08 11.29
C ALA A 69 -4.16 -7.00 12.48
N GLN A 70 -3.20 -7.92 12.37
CA GLN A 70 -2.98 -8.97 13.37
C GLN A 70 -2.46 -8.44 14.70
N LYS A 71 -1.48 -7.51 14.66
CA LYS A 71 -0.75 -7.07 15.85
C LYS A 71 -1.24 -5.74 16.41
N PHE A 72 -1.71 -4.83 15.55
CA PHE A 72 -2.15 -3.49 15.97
C PHE A 72 -3.67 -3.34 16.00
N GLY A 73 -4.43 -4.35 15.56
CA GLY A 73 -5.89 -4.31 15.57
C GLY A 73 -6.49 -3.31 14.57
N ALA A 74 -5.71 -2.83 13.61
CA ALA A 74 -6.15 -1.88 12.59
C ALA A 74 -7.01 -2.56 11.52
N ARG A 75 -7.76 -1.74 10.77
CA ARG A 75 -8.20 -2.08 9.42
C ARG A 75 -7.07 -1.70 8.46
N ALA A 76 -6.93 -2.40 7.35
CA ALA A 76 -5.84 -2.09 6.42
C ALA A 76 -6.23 -2.24 4.95
N VAL A 77 -5.62 -1.39 4.12
CA VAL A 77 -5.78 -1.38 2.67
C VAL A 77 -4.41 -1.43 2.02
N GLY A 78 -4.11 -2.51 1.30
CA GLY A 78 -2.91 -2.62 0.50
C GLY A 78 -3.19 -2.19 -0.93
N VAL A 79 -2.34 -1.34 -1.51
CA VAL A 79 -2.45 -0.94 -2.93
C VAL A 79 -1.26 -1.51 -3.68
N GLU A 80 -1.51 -2.33 -4.68
CA GLU A 80 -0.46 -2.99 -5.47
C GLU A 80 -0.73 -2.79 -6.97
N LEU A 81 0.32 -2.42 -7.70
CA LEU A 81 0.23 -2.10 -9.12
C LEU A 81 0.14 -3.36 -9.99
N LEU A 82 0.88 -4.40 -9.62
CA LEU A 82 1.04 -5.61 -10.42
C LEU A 82 -0.08 -6.62 -10.10
N PRO A 83 -0.95 -6.98 -11.08
CA PRO A 83 -2.13 -7.81 -10.83
C PRO A 83 -1.82 -9.16 -10.17
N ASP A 84 -0.75 -9.83 -10.62
CA ASP A 84 -0.33 -11.11 -10.06
C ASP A 84 0.16 -11.01 -8.61
N ILE A 85 0.81 -9.90 -8.24
CA ILE A 85 1.25 -9.67 -6.87
C ILE A 85 0.04 -9.35 -5.99
N ALA A 86 -0.85 -8.46 -6.46
CA ALA A 86 -2.09 -8.13 -5.78
C ALA A 86 -2.94 -9.38 -5.51
N ARG A 87 -3.09 -10.26 -6.51
CA ARG A 87 -3.80 -11.54 -6.37
C ARG A 87 -3.17 -12.43 -5.29
N LYS A 88 -1.85 -12.62 -5.30
CA LYS A 88 -1.15 -13.42 -4.27
C LYS A 88 -1.31 -12.83 -2.87
N ALA A 89 -1.27 -11.50 -2.74
CA ALA A 89 -1.52 -10.82 -1.47
C ALA A 89 -2.95 -11.04 -0.98
N ARG A 90 -3.96 -10.98 -1.87
CA ARG A 90 -5.36 -11.32 -1.54
C ARG A 90 -5.51 -12.75 -1.06
N GLU A 91 -4.93 -13.71 -1.76
CA GLU A 91 -4.96 -15.14 -1.40
C GLU A 91 -4.35 -15.35 -0.01
N ARG A 92 -3.23 -14.66 0.29
CA ARG A 92 -2.60 -14.70 1.61
C ARG A 92 -3.49 -14.11 2.70
N VAL A 93 -4.12 -12.96 2.46
CA VAL A 93 -5.07 -12.33 3.38
C VAL A 93 -6.24 -13.26 3.69
N GLN A 94 -6.81 -13.91 2.67
CA GLN A 94 -7.90 -14.87 2.82
C GLN A 94 -7.46 -16.10 3.62
N THR A 95 -6.30 -16.69 3.29
CA THR A 95 -5.76 -17.87 3.98
C THR A 95 -5.50 -17.60 5.47
N LEU A 96 -5.14 -16.36 5.82
CA LEU A 96 -4.94 -15.94 7.21
C LEU A 96 -6.24 -15.55 7.93
N GLY A 97 -7.40 -15.61 7.26
CA GLY A 97 -8.69 -15.25 7.84
C GLY A 97 -8.84 -13.77 8.14
N LEU A 98 -8.18 -12.90 7.37
CA LEU A 98 -8.15 -11.44 7.59
C LEU A 98 -8.99 -10.63 6.58
N ALA A 99 -9.82 -11.30 5.78
CA ALA A 99 -10.56 -10.64 4.69
C ALA A 99 -11.64 -9.67 5.18
N ASP A 100 -12.05 -9.75 6.45
CA ASP A 100 -12.98 -8.83 7.11
C ASP A 100 -12.36 -7.46 7.44
N ARG A 101 -11.01 -7.40 7.47
CA ARG A 101 -10.26 -6.25 7.97
C ARG A 101 -9.12 -5.79 7.08
N VAL A 102 -8.65 -6.62 6.15
CA VAL A 102 -7.63 -6.28 5.16
C VAL A 102 -8.22 -6.37 3.76
N THR A 103 -8.11 -5.29 3.00
CA THR A 103 -8.48 -5.23 1.57
C THR A 103 -7.23 -5.01 0.73
N ILE A 104 -7.13 -5.68 -0.43
CA ILE A 104 -6.06 -5.44 -1.40
C ILE A 104 -6.65 -4.89 -2.69
N ILE A 105 -6.27 -3.67 -3.03
CA ILE A 105 -6.63 -2.96 -4.25
C ILE A 105 -5.52 -3.19 -5.28
N GLU A 106 -5.92 -3.62 -6.48
CA GLU A 106 -5.04 -3.60 -7.64
C GLU A 106 -5.19 -2.24 -8.29
N GLY A 107 -4.12 -1.46 -8.31
CA GLY A 107 -4.20 -0.07 -8.74
C GLY A 107 -2.94 0.73 -8.49
N SER A 108 -2.94 1.96 -9.00
CA SER A 108 -1.86 2.91 -8.77
C SER A 108 -2.01 3.61 -7.42
N ALA A 109 -0.92 3.60 -6.65
CA ALA A 109 -0.78 4.40 -5.43
C ALA A 109 -0.90 5.92 -5.69
N LEU A 110 -0.56 6.39 -6.90
CA LEU A 110 -0.69 7.80 -7.27
C LEU A 110 -2.15 8.25 -7.45
N ARG A 111 -3.08 7.30 -7.58
CA ARG A 111 -4.49 7.56 -7.93
C ARG A 111 -5.50 7.06 -6.89
N VAL A 112 -5.06 6.30 -5.90
CA VAL A 112 -5.95 5.77 -4.86
C VAL A 112 -6.49 6.91 -3.99
N ASP A 113 -7.75 6.76 -3.58
CA ASP A 113 -8.39 7.65 -2.60
C ASP A 113 -7.90 7.32 -1.18
N LEU A 114 -7.28 8.31 -0.53
CA LEU A 114 -6.68 8.20 0.80
C LEU A 114 -7.50 8.91 1.88
N ARG A 115 -8.70 9.41 1.58
CA ARG A 115 -9.48 10.23 2.53
C ARG A 115 -9.82 9.53 3.84
N SER A 116 -9.90 8.21 3.83
CA SER A 116 -10.17 7.40 5.02
C SER A 116 -8.90 6.91 5.74
N ALA A 117 -7.70 7.26 5.28
CA ALA A 117 -6.45 6.75 5.84
C ALA A 117 -6.03 7.56 7.07
N ASP A 118 -5.90 6.88 8.22
CA ASP A 118 -5.32 7.47 9.43
C ASP A 118 -3.78 7.38 9.43
N VAL A 119 -3.24 6.33 8.78
CA VAL A 119 -1.81 6.08 8.60
C VAL A 119 -1.55 5.59 7.19
N VAL A 120 -0.54 6.16 6.52
CA VAL A 120 -0.02 5.69 5.25
C VAL A 120 1.41 5.19 5.45
N THR A 121 1.71 3.97 4.99
CA THR A 121 3.06 3.44 4.91
C THR A 121 3.55 3.44 3.46
N MET A 122 4.83 3.75 3.26
CA MET A 122 5.47 3.69 1.96
C MET A 122 6.93 3.24 2.06
N TRP A 123 7.37 2.46 1.08
CA TRP A 123 8.78 2.24 0.81
C TRP A 123 9.04 2.44 -0.68
N PHE A 124 9.33 3.69 -1.04
CA PHE A 124 9.63 4.10 -2.41
C PHE A 124 10.96 4.84 -2.48
N LEU A 125 11.42 5.14 -3.69
CA LEU A 125 12.58 6.01 -3.90
C LEU A 125 12.22 7.49 -3.66
N THR A 126 13.20 8.35 -3.37
CA THR A 126 12.97 9.79 -3.11
C THR A 126 12.16 10.48 -4.22
N ASN A 127 12.50 10.27 -5.50
CA ASN A 127 11.75 10.84 -6.62
C ASN A 127 10.29 10.33 -6.67
N SER A 128 10.04 9.10 -6.23
CA SER A 128 8.69 8.55 -6.14
C SER A 128 7.89 9.16 -4.99
N ASN A 129 8.53 9.46 -3.87
CA ASN A 129 7.90 10.20 -2.76
C ASN A 129 7.45 11.60 -3.21
N GLU A 130 8.25 12.31 -4.00
CA GLU A 130 7.87 13.61 -4.57
C GLU A 130 6.63 13.52 -5.46
N ARG A 131 6.52 12.43 -6.23
CA ARG A 131 5.36 12.17 -7.09
C ARG A 131 4.11 11.76 -6.31
N MET A 132 4.28 11.12 -5.16
CA MET A 132 3.19 10.78 -4.24
C MET A 132 2.66 12.01 -3.49
N ARG A 133 3.51 13.01 -3.22
CA ARG A 133 3.19 14.17 -2.39
C ARG A 133 1.86 14.85 -2.76
N PRO A 134 1.55 15.17 -4.05
CA PRO A 134 0.27 15.76 -4.41
C PRO A 134 -0.96 14.91 -4.03
N ASN A 135 -0.86 13.58 -4.12
CA ASN A 135 -1.97 12.69 -3.75
C ASN A 135 -2.15 12.66 -2.23
N LEU A 136 -1.05 12.64 -1.47
CA LEU A 136 -1.05 12.69 -0.01
C LEU A 136 -1.65 14.00 0.50
N GLU A 137 -1.16 15.15 0.00
CA GLU A 137 -1.62 16.49 0.41
C GLU A 137 -3.09 16.74 0.07
N LYS A 138 -3.55 16.22 -1.08
CA LYS A 138 -4.93 16.41 -1.53
C LYS A 138 -5.94 15.58 -0.72
N ASN A 139 -5.57 14.37 -0.33
CA ASN A 139 -6.56 13.40 0.18
C ASN A 139 -6.46 13.13 1.67
N LEU A 140 -5.28 13.25 2.30
CA LEU A 140 -5.15 12.96 3.72
C LEU A 140 -5.74 14.09 4.57
N HIS A 141 -6.48 13.71 5.61
CA HIS A 141 -6.99 14.65 6.59
C HIS A 141 -5.87 15.15 7.52
N ILE A 142 -6.10 16.29 8.18
CA ILE A 142 -5.20 16.80 9.23
C ILE A 142 -5.09 15.75 10.35
N GLY A 143 -3.87 15.53 10.84
CA GLY A 143 -3.54 14.53 11.86
C GLY A 143 -3.31 13.12 11.31
N ALA A 144 -3.59 12.84 10.03
CA ALA A 144 -3.14 11.60 9.41
C ALA A 144 -1.60 11.52 9.44
N ARG A 145 -1.05 10.30 9.56
CA ARG A 145 0.40 10.10 9.61
C ARG A 145 0.91 9.43 8.35
N VAL A 146 2.09 9.84 7.92
CA VAL A 146 2.80 9.20 6.82
C VAL A 146 4.11 8.63 7.35
N VAL A 147 4.33 7.33 7.15
CA VAL A 147 5.52 6.61 7.58
C VAL A 147 6.28 6.13 6.34
N SER A 148 7.42 6.76 6.07
CA SER A 148 8.27 6.44 4.93
C SER A 148 9.53 5.69 5.37
N ASN A 149 9.80 4.56 4.73
CA ASN A 149 11.01 3.77 4.97
C ASN A 149 12.16 4.26 4.08
N GLU A 150 13.32 4.52 4.70
CA GLU A 150 14.62 4.94 4.16
C GLU A 150 14.68 6.28 3.41
N PHE A 151 13.63 6.66 2.70
CA PHE A 151 13.63 7.84 1.83
C PHE A 151 12.68 8.91 2.39
N PRO A 152 13.15 10.16 2.59
CA PRO A 152 12.29 11.24 3.06
C PRO A 152 11.32 11.72 1.97
N VAL A 153 10.30 12.48 2.37
CA VAL A 153 9.44 13.24 1.47
C VAL A 153 10.04 14.65 1.36
N HIS A 154 10.56 15.01 0.19
CA HIS A 154 11.23 16.29 0.03
C HIS A 154 10.27 17.47 0.29
N GLY A 155 10.76 18.50 0.98
CA GLY A 155 9.98 19.68 1.36
C GLY A 155 9.07 19.49 2.58
N TRP A 156 8.97 18.29 3.14
CA TRP A 156 8.27 18.07 4.41
C TRP A 156 9.25 18.00 5.58
N LYS A 157 8.88 18.62 6.70
CA LYS A 157 9.54 18.45 7.98
C LYS A 157 9.00 17.20 8.69
N PRO A 158 9.84 16.20 9.02
CA PRO A 158 9.39 15.03 9.78
C PRO A 158 9.06 15.44 11.21
N ALA A 159 7.97 14.87 11.74
CA ALA A 159 7.61 14.97 13.15
C ALA A 159 8.52 14.08 14.01
N GLU A 160 8.95 12.94 13.45
CA GLU A 160 9.86 12.00 14.12
C GLU A 160 10.76 11.33 13.06
N VAL A 161 12.02 11.07 13.42
CA VAL A 161 12.96 10.26 12.63
C VAL A 161 13.49 9.16 13.53
N VAL A 162 13.26 7.91 13.13
CA VAL A 162 13.63 6.72 13.91
C VAL A 162 14.73 5.97 13.19
N HIS A 163 15.85 5.76 13.86
CA HIS A 163 16.95 4.93 13.36
C HIS A 163 16.86 3.53 13.97
N VAL A 164 16.89 2.50 13.12
CA VAL A 164 16.79 1.10 13.51
C VAL A 164 17.98 0.32 12.98
N LYS A 165 18.78 -0.23 13.89
CA LYS A 165 19.94 -1.04 13.55
C LYS A 165 19.61 -2.53 13.57
N ILE A 166 19.90 -3.24 12.48
CA ILE A 166 19.78 -4.69 12.36
C ILE A 166 21.14 -5.26 11.96
N GLY A 167 21.86 -5.80 12.95
CA GLY A 167 23.24 -6.24 12.75
C GLY A 167 24.13 -5.06 12.34
N LYS A 168 24.64 -5.10 11.11
CA LYS A 168 25.48 -4.01 10.53
C LYS A 168 24.70 -3.01 9.68
N MET A 169 23.44 -3.30 9.35
CA MET A 169 22.60 -2.41 8.55
C MET A 169 21.85 -1.44 9.45
N GLU A 170 21.68 -0.22 8.98
CA GLU A 170 20.89 0.82 9.62
C GLU A 170 19.77 1.24 8.67
N HIS A 171 18.55 1.24 9.18
CA HIS A 171 17.35 1.70 8.49
C HIS A 171 16.89 3.00 9.14
N THR A 172 16.42 3.94 8.33
CA THR A 172 15.84 5.20 8.82
C THR A 172 14.36 5.22 8.46
N ILE A 173 13.50 5.50 9.44
CA ILE A 173 12.06 5.63 9.27
C ILE A 173 11.70 7.09 9.52
N TYR A 174 11.04 7.72 8.56
CA TYR A 174 10.55 9.08 8.68
C TYR A 174 9.06 9.06 8.97
N VAL A 175 8.63 9.80 9.98
CA VAL A 175 7.23 9.98 10.33
C VAL A 175 6.85 11.43 10.12
N TYR A 176 5.76 11.64 9.40
CA TYR A 176 5.15 12.95 9.15
C TYR A 176 3.73 12.96 9.69
N GLU A 177 3.27 14.14 10.10
CA GLU A 177 1.88 14.36 10.52
C GLU A 177 1.27 15.47 9.66
N MET A 178 0.18 15.15 8.97
CA MET A 178 -0.48 16.08 8.07
C MET A 178 -1.00 17.30 8.86
N GLY A 179 -0.66 18.50 8.40
CA GLY A 179 -0.90 19.76 9.12
C GLY A 179 0.33 20.31 9.86
N HIS A 180 1.39 19.52 10.01
CA HIS A 180 2.64 19.90 10.68
C HIS A 180 3.89 19.66 9.80
N THR A 181 3.71 19.60 8.47
CA THR A 181 4.77 19.25 7.51
C THR A 181 5.58 20.44 7.00
N ASN A 182 5.21 21.69 7.34
CA ASN A 182 5.83 22.93 6.85
C ASN A 182 6.46 23.76 8.00
#